data_AF-A0A662H7Z5-F1
#
_entry.id   AF-A0A662H7Z5-F1
#
_cell.length_a   1.000
_cell.length_b   1.000
_cell.length_c   1.000
_cell.angle_alpha   90.00
_cell.angle_beta   90.00
_cell.angle_gamma   90.00
#
_symmetry.space_group_name_H-M   'P 1'
#
loop_
_entity.id
_entity.type
_entity.pdbx_description
1 polymer ?
#
loop_
_entity_poly.entity_id
_entity_poly.type
_entity_poly.pdbx_seq_one_letter_code
_entity_poly.pdbx_strand_id
1 'polypeptide(L)'
;PHPTRATARQTAIDIFLENFQEEWLMFIDDDAVLNPGWWEEARYYIRDSKVGLIWGLNYDSTPFRRKLLGKLGIDYVSYLKKQFDVRGGTHDTMLRRGAIEGIFIPPQLHIFEDAFIKHYIECRGYRCAVLEAGITHKNPGREPGKRTLKLMAEWGLKLGLEDLRYRSPLFGLYALARTTAGLPLTLGVYIQLLGLREGLRRGFKRFWTKWLYRWYLWTLSFKVKPPLNRCEAIMKYANTQAKNRADVIAEGRDSGKFI
;
A
#
# COMPACT_ATOMS: atom_id res chain seq x y z
N PRO A 1 18.68 -13.01 3.20
CA PRO A 1 17.72 -11.88 3.13
C PRO A 1 16.74 -11.94 4.31
N HIS A 2 16.54 -10.85 5.06
CA HIS A 2 15.54 -10.85 6.13
C HIS A 2 14.12 -10.89 5.53
N PRO A 3 13.18 -11.65 6.12
CA PRO A 3 11.79 -11.66 5.68
C PRO A 3 11.17 -10.26 5.75
N THR A 4 10.34 -9.96 4.78
CA THR A 4 9.67 -8.67 4.61
C THR A 4 8.16 -8.89 4.50
N ARG A 5 7.36 -7.84 4.68
CA ARG A 5 5.90 -7.93 4.45
C ARG A 5 5.57 -8.42 3.04
N ALA A 6 6.34 -7.98 2.03
CA ALA A 6 6.19 -8.47 0.65
C ALA A 6 6.49 -9.95 0.54
N THR A 7 7.63 -10.43 1.08
CA THR A 7 7.99 -11.85 0.95
C THR A 7 7.03 -12.75 1.72
N ALA A 8 6.58 -12.33 2.91
CA ALA A 8 5.61 -13.09 3.69
C ALA A 8 4.27 -13.25 2.94
N ARG A 9 3.77 -12.17 2.33
CA ARG A 9 2.54 -12.22 1.53
C ARG A 9 2.71 -13.01 0.24
N GLN A 10 3.86 -12.89 -0.42
CA GLN A 10 4.16 -13.72 -1.58
C GLN A 10 4.14 -15.20 -1.20
N THR A 11 4.78 -15.59 -0.09
CA THR A 11 4.77 -16.97 0.39
C THR A 11 3.36 -17.45 0.69
N ALA A 12 2.51 -16.64 1.33
CA ALA A 12 1.13 -17.02 1.59
C ALA A 12 0.31 -17.19 0.29
N ILE A 13 0.53 -16.34 -0.71
CA ILE A 13 -0.10 -16.46 -2.04
C ILE A 13 0.40 -17.72 -2.76
N ASP A 14 1.71 -17.96 -2.78
CA ASP A 14 2.32 -19.14 -3.42
C ASP A 14 1.73 -20.42 -2.78
N ILE A 15 1.72 -20.53 -1.44
CA ILE A 15 1.12 -21.66 -0.71
C ILE A 15 -0.37 -21.82 -1.05
N PHE A 16 -1.14 -20.74 -1.07
CA PHE A 16 -2.55 -20.76 -1.42
C PHE A 16 -2.79 -21.26 -2.85
N LEU A 17 -2.02 -20.76 -3.81
CA LEU A 17 -2.18 -21.13 -5.21
C LEU A 17 -1.80 -22.59 -5.46
N GLU A 18 -0.76 -23.09 -4.77
CA GLU A 18 -0.21 -24.44 -4.95
C GLU A 18 -1.00 -25.53 -4.22
N ASN A 19 -1.55 -25.25 -3.03
CA ASN A 19 -2.04 -26.29 -2.12
C ASN A 19 -3.56 -26.27 -1.90
N PHE A 20 -4.26 -25.23 -2.37
CA PHE A 20 -5.67 -25.00 -2.10
C PHE A 20 -6.46 -24.86 -3.42
N GLN A 21 -7.76 -25.13 -3.38
CA GLN A 21 -8.67 -25.01 -4.54
C GLN A 21 -9.70 -23.90 -4.35
N GLU A 22 -9.75 -23.32 -3.16
CA GLU A 22 -10.67 -22.26 -2.78
C GLU A 22 -10.45 -21.01 -3.64
N GLU A 23 -11.53 -20.27 -3.83
CA GLU A 23 -11.53 -19.08 -4.68
C GLU A 23 -10.91 -17.86 -3.99
N TRP A 24 -10.94 -17.80 -2.66
CA TRP A 24 -10.54 -16.62 -1.91
C TRP A 24 -9.47 -16.92 -0.87
N LEU A 25 -8.44 -16.07 -0.86
CA LEU A 25 -7.44 -15.98 0.21
C LEU A 25 -7.73 -14.73 1.04
N MET A 26 -7.75 -14.82 2.37
CA MET A 26 -7.88 -13.66 3.24
C MET A 26 -6.58 -13.37 3.98
N PHE A 27 -6.14 -12.12 3.93
CA PHE A 27 -5.15 -11.58 4.86
C PHE A 27 -5.86 -10.85 6.00
N ILE A 28 -5.46 -11.15 7.22
CA ILE A 28 -5.88 -10.43 8.42
C ILE A 28 -4.64 -10.12 9.27
N ASP A 29 -4.42 -8.85 9.57
CA ASP A 29 -3.36 -8.42 10.47
C ASP A 29 -3.72 -8.85 11.91
N ASP A 30 -2.71 -9.17 12.72
CA ASP A 30 -2.88 -9.70 14.09
C ASP A 30 -3.47 -8.67 15.07
N ASP A 31 -3.46 -7.40 14.71
CA ASP A 31 -4.01 -6.30 15.49
C ASP A 31 -5.28 -5.66 14.86
N ALA A 32 -5.87 -6.33 13.88
CA ALA A 32 -7.12 -5.95 13.23
C ALA A 32 -8.32 -6.72 13.81
N VAL A 33 -9.39 -6.00 14.14
CA VAL A 33 -10.68 -6.59 14.53
C VAL A 33 -11.73 -6.26 13.48
N LEU A 34 -12.34 -7.30 12.88
CA LEU A 34 -13.46 -7.14 11.96
C LEU A 34 -14.65 -6.54 12.69
N ASN A 35 -15.22 -5.46 12.16
CA ASN A 35 -16.41 -4.87 12.75
C ASN A 35 -17.66 -5.69 12.37
N PRO A 36 -18.75 -5.64 13.17
CA PRO A 36 -20.04 -6.21 12.77
C PRO A 36 -20.47 -5.68 11.40
N GLY A 37 -21.02 -6.55 10.53
CA GLY A 37 -21.42 -6.19 9.17
C GLY A 37 -20.37 -6.49 8.10
N TRP A 38 -19.12 -6.79 8.47
CA TRP A 38 -18.04 -7.02 7.50
C TRP A 38 -18.37 -8.18 6.55
N TRP A 39 -18.78 -9.33 7.08
CA TRP A 39 -19.10 -10.51 6.27
C TRP A 39 -20.40 -10.36 5.49
N GLU A 40 -21.37 -9.64 6.06
CA GLU A 40 -22.64 -9.32 5.44
C GLU A 40 -22.43 -8.47 4.18
N GLU A 41 -21.61 -7.42 4.27
CA GLU A 41 -21.24 -6.60 3.12
C GLU A 41 -20.38 -7.37 2.11
N ALA A 42 -19.38 -8.12 2.58
CA ALA A 42 -18.47 -8.89 1.71
C ALA A 42 -19.23 -9.90 0.83
N ARG A 43 -20.30 -10.51 1.35
CA ARG A 43 -21.09 -11.53 0.66
C ARG A 43 -21.62 -11.07 -0.71
N TYR A 44 -21.97 -9.80 -0.84
CA TYR A 44 -22.45 -9.24 -2.10
C TYR A 44 -21.34 -9.21 -3.16
N TYR A 45 -20.11 -8.86 -2.75
CA TYR A 45 -18.96 -8.75 -3.63
C TYR A 45 -18.32 -10.08 -3.97
N ILE A 46 -18.38 -11.07 -3.06
CA ILE A 46 -17.88 -12.42 -3.32
C ILE A 46 -18.53 -13.02 -4.57
N ARG A 47 -19.84 -12.79 -4.73
CA ARG A 47 -20.66 -13.29 -5.85
C ARG A 47 -20.42 -12.57 -7.18
N ASP A 48 -19.75 -11.42 -7.17
CA ASP A 48 -19.48 -10.62 -8.36
C ASP A 48 -18.14 -11.01 -8.97
N SER A 49 -18.17 -11.75 -10.09
CA SER A 49 -16.97 -12.27 -10.76
C SER A 49 -15.98 -11.19 -11.22
N LYS A 50 -16.40 -9.92 -11.32
CA LYS A 50 -15.52 -8.80 -11.67
C LYS A 50 -14.74 -8.27 -10.48
N VAL A 51 -15.07 -8.65 -9.24
CA VAL A 51 -14.34 -8.21 -8.03
C VAL A 51 -13.17 -9.13 -7.77
N GLY A 52 -11.94 -8.61 -7.78
CA GLY A 52 -10.73 -9.39 -7.51
C GLY A 52 -10.15 -9.18 -6.11
N LEU A 53 -10.59 -8.12 -5.42
CA LEU A 53 -10.12 -7.74 -4.09
C LEU A 53 -11.27 -7.14 -3.29
N ILE A 54 -11.43 -7.57 -2.04
CA ILE A 54 -12.36 -7.00 -1.07
C ILE A 54 -11.57 -6.52 0.14
N TRP A 55 -11.84 -5.31 0.59
CA TRP A 55 -11.10 -4.67 1.69
C TRP A 55 -12.05 -3.81 2.53
N GLY A 56 -11.87 -3.79 3.85
CA GLY A 56 -12.68 -2.98 4.75
C GLY A 56 -12.00 -1.71 5.21
N LEU A 57 -12.79 -0.65 5.44
CA LEU A 57 -12.29 0.63 5.93
C LEU A 57 -11.48 0.48 7.22
N ASN A 58 -10.28 1.07 7.23
CA ASN A 58 -9.36 1.04 8.36
C ASN A 58 -9.69 2.13 9.38
N TYR A 59 -10.60 1.82 10.30
CA TYR A 59 -10.92 2.70 11.42
C TYR A 59 -9.84 2.64 12.51
N ASP A 60 -9.52 3.80 13.09
CA ASP A 60 -8.64 3.90 14.24
C ASP A 60 -9.37 3.46 15.51
N SER A 61 -8.68 2.67 16.35
CA SER A 61 -9.08 2.45 17.74
C SER A 61 -9.08 3.73 18.59
N THR A 62 -8.40 4.79 18.14
CA THR A 62 -8.36 6.09 18.85
C THR A 62 -9.03 7.19 18.03
N PRO A 63 -9.71 8.16 18.67
CA PRO A 63 -10.42 9.21 17.94
C PRO A 63 -9.50 10.27 17.32
N PHE A 64 -8.17 10.16 17.47
CA PHE A 64 -7.23 11.21 17.10
C PHE A 64 -7.30 11.57 15.62
N ARG A 65 -7.24 10.58 14.71
CA ARG A 65 -7.28 10.82 13.26
C ARG A 65 -8.60 11.44 12.84
N ARG A 66 -9.72 10.94 13.38
CA ARG A 66 -11.07 11.46 13.13
C ARG A 66 -11.19 12.93 13.57
N LYS A 67 -10.72 13.26 14.78
CA LYS A 67 -10.69 14.64 15.29
C LYS A 67 -9.79 15.56 14.44
N LEU A 68 -8.61 15.06 14.05
CA LEU A 68 -7.67 15.77 13.20
C LEU A 68 -8.28 16.13 11.84
N LEU A 69 -8.93 15.17 11.19
CA LEU A 69 -9.58 15.38 9.88
C LEU A 69 -10.80 16.31 10.01
N GLY A 70 -11.59 16.16 11.07
CA GLY A 70 -12.72 17.04 11.34
C GLY A 70 -12.31 18.51 11.53
N LYS A 71 -11.19 18.79 12.21
CA LYS A 71 -10.62 20.14 12.33
C LYS A 71 -10.17 20.75 10.99
N LEU A 72 -9.91 19.91 10.00
CA LEU A 72 -9.55 20.31 8.64
C LEU A 72 -10.76 20.34 7.69
N GLY A 73 -11.98 20.08 8.19
CA GLY A 73 -13.19 19.98 7.37
C GLY A 73 -13.21 18.77 6.43
N ILE A 74 -12.46 17.72 6.76
CA ILE A 74 -12.34 16.51 5.93
C ILE A 74 -13.20 15.40 6.53
N ASP A 75 -14.12 14.86 5.74
CA ASP A 75 -14.89 13.68 6.12
C ASP A 75 -13.99 12.45 6.27
N TYR A 76 -14.17 11.74 7.39
CA TYR A 76 -13.29 10.64 7.78
C TYR A 76 -13.45 9.43 6.88
N VAL A 77 -14.69 9.03 6.57
CA VAL A 77 -14.98 7.85 5.74
C VAL A 77 -14.49 8.07 4.31
N SER A 78 -14.81 9.22 3.73
CA SER A 78 -14.35 9.62 2.40
C SER A 78 -12.83 9.70 2.32
N TYR A 79 -12.17 10.19 3.38
CA TYR A 79 -10.72 10.18 3.48
C TYR A 79 -10.15 8.75 3.44
N LEU A 80 -10.72 7.82 4.22
CA LEU A 80 -10.26 6.42 4.25
C LEU A 80 -10.45 5.73 2.88
N LYS A 81 -11.61 5.91 2.24
CA LYS A 81 -11.86 5.42 0.87
C LYS A 81 -10.81 5.95 -0.11
N LYS A 82 -10.52 7.26 -0.06
CA LYS A 82 -9.50 7.88 -0.92
C LYS A 82 -8.07 7.38 -0.63
N GLN A 83 -7.74 7.09 0.62
CA GLN A 83 -6.44 6.48 0.95
C GLN A 83 -6.32 5.10 0.31
N PHE A 84 -7.36 4.27 0.41
CA PHE A 84 -7.40 2.96 -0.23
C PHE A 84 -7.31 3.05 -1.76
N ASP A 85 -8.02 3.99 -2.38
CA ASP A 85 -8.00 4.14 -3.84
C ASP A 85 -6.59 4.42 -4.39
N VAL A 86 -5.84 5.26 -3.68
CA VAL A 86 -4.43 5.56 -4.04
C VAL A 86 -3.50 4.38 -3.70
N ARG A 87 -3.67 3.79 -2.50
CA ARG A 87 -2.63 2.99 -1.85
C ARG A 87 -2.93 1.51 -1.72
N GLY A 88 -4.21 1.12 -1.71
CA GLY A 88 -4.65 -0.19 -1.28
C GLY A 88 -4.53 -0.40 0.23
N GLY A 89 -4.70 -1.65 0.64
CA GLY A 89 -4.61 -2.12 2.01
C GLY A 89 -4.57 -3.65 2.03
N THR A 90 -3.93 -4.20 3.06
CA THR A 90 -3.70 -5.66 3.22
C THR A 90 -3.93 -6.15 4.65
N HIS A 91 -4.61 -5.36 5.49
CA HIS A 91 -4.87 -5.69 6.90
C HIS A 91 -6.13 -6.54 7.11
N ASP A 92 -7.05 -6.58 6.15
CA ASP A 92 -8.31 -7.36 6.18
C ASP A 92 -8.75 -7.73 4.75
N THR A 93 -7.80 -8.02 3.89
CA THR A 93 -8.05 -8.09 2.45
C THR A 93 -8.35 -9.50 1.99
N MET A 94 -9.47 -9.71 1.33
CA MET A 94 -9.72 -10.93 0.55
C MET A 94 -9.25 -10.75 -0.90
N LEU A 95 -8.57 -11.75 -1.42
CA LEU A 95 -7.99 -11.79 -2.76
C LEU A 95 -8.59 -12.97 -3.54
N ARG A 96 -9.15 -12.71 -4.72
CA ARG A 96 -9.68 -13.76 -5.59
C ARG A 96 -8.51 -14.46 -6.29
N ARG A 97 -8.51 -15.79 -6.29
CA ARG A 97 -7.51 -16.66 -6.95
C ARG A 97 -7.18 -16.17 -8.36
N GLY A 98 -8.18 -16.08 -9.24
CA GLY A 98 -7.98 -15.66 -10.63
C GLY A 98 -7.45 -14.23 -10.80
N ALA A 99 -7.53 -13.38 -9.77
CA ALA A 99 -6.99 -12.02 -9.78
C ALA A 99 -5.52 -11.95 -9.36
N ILE A 100 -5.02 -12.95 -8.62
CA ILE A 100 -3.65 -12.99 -8.10
C ILE A 100 -2.76 -14.05 -8.76
N GLU A 101 -3.30 -14.88 -9.65
CA GLU A 101 -2.49 -15.86 -10.41
C GLU A 101 -1.30 -15.20 -11.13
N GLY A 102 -0.10 -15.71 -10.90
CA GLY A 102 1.12 -15.16 -11.52
C GLY A 102 1.59 -13.83 -10.94
N ILE A 103 1.01 -13.38 -9.81
CA ILE A 103 1.55 -12.22 -9.10
C ILE A 103 2.94 -12.54 -8.54
N PHE A 104 3.85 -11.59 -8.67
CA PHE A 104 5.14 -11.62 -7.98
C PHE A 104 5.39 -10.25 -7.35
N ILE A 105 5.25 -10.18 -6.03
CA ILE A 105 5.43 -8.97 -5.25
C ILE A 105 6.94 -8.69 -5.11
N PRO A 106 7.44 -7.50 -5.51
CA PRO A 106 8.84 -7.19 -5.33
C PRO A 106 9.27 -7.27 -3.86
N PRO A 107 10.27 -8.09 -3.50
CA PRO A 107 10.67 -8.30 -2.10
C PRO A 107 11.06 -7.03 -1.34
N GLN A 108 11.50 -6.01 -2.07
CA GLN A 108 11.90 -4.70 -1.55
C GLN A 108 10.72 -3.81 -1.15
N LEU A 109 9.48 -4.13 -1.58
CA LEU A 109 8.27 -3.39 -1.19
C LEU A 109 7.82 -3.77 0.21
N HIS A 110 8.49 -3.25 1.25
CA HIS A 110 8.10 -3.53 2.64
C HIS A 110 6.86 -2.77 3.09
N ILE A 111 6.66 -1.58 2.52
CA ILE A 111 5.50 -0.74 2.82
C ILE A 111 4.55 -0.75 1.63
N PHE A 112 5.03 -0.89 0.40
CA PHE A 112 4.26 -0.68 -0.83
C PHE A 112 3.66 -1.94 -1.47
N GLU A 113 3.74 -3.09 -0.80
CA GLU A 113 3.21 -4.36 -1.28
C GLU A 113 1.69 -4.33 -1.49
N ASP A 114 0.97 -3.63 -0.61
CA ASP A 114 -0.47 -3.38 -0.70
C ASP A 114 -0.89 -2.67 -1.99
N ALA A 115 -0.19 -1.60 -2.35
CA ALA A 115 -0.42 -0.88 -3.59
C ALA A 115 -0.08 -1.75 -4.78
N PHE A 116 1.03 -2.49 -4.72
CA PHE A 116 1.40 -3.39 -5.80
C PHE A 116 0.32 -4.45 -6.04
N ILE A 117 -0.18 -5.11 -4.99
CA ILE A 117 -1.25 -6.11 -5.09
C ILE A 117 -2.52 -5.47 -5.65
N LYS A 118 -2.98 -4.34 -5.11
CA LYS A 118 -4.17 -3.63 -5.59
C LYS A 118 -4.03 -3.30 -7.08
N HIS A 119 -2.96 -2.61 -7.45
CA HIS A 119 -2.78 -2.15 -8.84
C HIS A 119 -2.55 -3.33 -9.79
N TYR A 120 -1.90 -4.41 -9.36
CA TYR A 120 -1.79 -5.65 -10.16
C TYR A 120 -3.17 -6.22 -10.50
N ILE A 121 -4.04 -6.33 -9.50
CA ILE A 121 -5.42 -6.83 -9.66
C ILE A 121 -6.22 -5.92 -10.60
N GLU A 122 -6.13 -4.60 -10.41
CA GLU A 122 -6.78 -3.62 -11.30
C GLU A 122 -6.26 -3.70 -12.74
N CYS A 123 -4.95 -3.87 -12.91
CA CYS A 123 -4.32 -4.02 -14.22
C CYS A 123 -4.68 -5.33 -14.93
N ARG A 124 -5.21 -6.31 -14.20
CA ARG A 124 -5.82 -7.53 -14.77
C ARG A 124 -7.31 -7.37 -15.07
N GLY A 125 -7.87 -6.17 -14.92
CA GLY A 125 -9.26 -5.86 -15.25
C GLY A 125 -10.27 -6.17 -14.14
N TYR A 126 -9.80 -6.56 -12.96
CA TYR A 126 -10.66 -6.76 -11.79
C TYR A 126 -10.91 -5.43 -11.06
N ARG A 127 -12.03 -5.35 -10.35
CA ARG A 127 -12.36 -4.23 -9.45
C ARG A 127 -11.99 -4.56 -8.02
N CYS A 128 -11.71 -3.51 -7.25
CA CYS A 128 -11.58 -3.58 -5.80
C CYS A 128 -12.87 -3.09 -5.13
N ALA A 129 -13.40 -3.89 -4.20
CA ALA A 129 -14.56 -3.53 -3.37
C ALA A 129 -14.10 -3.01 -2.01
N VAL A 130 -14.81 -1.99 -1.51
CA VAL A 130 -14.56 -1.37 -0.20
C VAL A 130 -15.77 -1.58 0.69
N LEU A 131 -15.56 -2.21 1.84
CA LEU A 131 -16.60 -2.45 2.85
C LEU A 131 -16.62 -1.29 3.84
N GLU A 132 -17.80 -0.70 4.04
CA GLU A 132 -17.98 0.40 4.99
C GLU A 132 -17.95 -0.09 6.42
N ALA A 133 -18.50 -1.28 6.72
CA ALA A 133 -18.38 -1.90 8.04
C ALA A 133 -16.92 -1.90 8.54
N GLY A 134 -15.98 -2.27 7.65
CA GLY A 134 -14.55 -2.12 7.88
C GLY A 134 -14.02 -2.84 9.12
N ILE A 135 -12.86 -2.39 9.58
CA ILE A 135 -12.17 -2.96 10.73
C ILE A 135 -11.73 -1.89 11.72
N THR A 136 -11.44 -2.30 12.95
CA THR A 136 -10.79 -1.45 13.95
C THR A 136 -9.36 -1.91 14.18
N HIS A 137 -8.39 -1.06 13.84
CA HIS A 137 -6.95 -1.33 14.01
C HIS A 137 -6.48 -0.90 15.41
N LYS A 138 -5.92 -1.84 16.18
CA LYS A 138 -5.52 -1.61 17.57
C LYS A 138 -4.17 -0.89 17.70
N ASN A 139 -3.23 -1.13 16.78
CA ASN A 139 -1.94 -0.47 16.76
C ASN A 139 -1.73 0.31 15.45
N PRO A 140 -2.02 1.62 15.42
CA PRO A 140 -1.92 2.41 14.18
C PRO A 140 -0.45 2.67 13.81
N GLY A 141 0.20 1.66 13.22
CA GLY A 141 1.44 1.73 12.45
C GLY A 141 2.69 2.25 13.16
N ARG A 142 3.86 1.79 12.69
CA ARG A 142 5.15 2.38 13.04
C ARG A 142 5.55 3.41 11.97
N GLU A 143 6.14 4.51 12.42
CA GLU A 143 6.70 5.51 11.51
C GLU A 143 7.89 4.89 10.74
N PRO A 144 7.93 5.05 9.40
CA PRO A 144 9.01 4.47 8.60
C PRO A 144 10.35 5.18 8.87
N GLY A 145 11.42 4.40 8.91
CA GLY A 145 12.79 4.93 8.98
C GLY A 145 13.22 5.60 7.66
N LYS A 146 14.31 6.38 7.71
CA LYS A 146 14.85 7.12 6.54
C LYS A 146 15.15 6.21 5.34
N ARG A 147 15.77 5.05 5.60
CA ARG A 147 16.09 4.05 4.55
C ARG A 147 14.82 3.53 3.88
N THR A 148 13.79 3.25 4.68
CA THR A 148 12.49 2.78 4.18
C THR A 148 11.81 3.85 3.34
N LEU A 149 11.81 5.11 3.78
CA LEU A 149 11.26 6.23 2.99
C LEU A 149 11.96 6.39 1.64
N LYS A 150 13.29 6.24 1.59
CA LYS A 150 14.04 6.30 0.33
C LYS A 150 13.65 5.16 -0.61
N LEU A 151 13.56 3.94 -0.08
CA LEU A 151 13.12 2.76 -0.86
C LEU A 151 11.68 2.92 -1.36
N MET A 152 10.78 3.43 -0.54
CA MET A 152 9.40 3.74 -0.94
C MET A 152 9.37 4.74 -2.10
N ALA A 153 10.19 5.80 -2.05
CA ALA A 153 10.23 6.80 -3.11
C ALA A 153 10.79 6.20 -4.41
N GLU A 154 11.88 5.44 -4.32
CA GLU A 154 12.51 4.80 -5.48
C GLU A 154 11.56 3.82 -6.18
N TRP A 155 10.97 2.90 -5.43
CA TRP A 155 10.07 1.89 -5.98
C TRP A 155 8.72 2.47 -6.37
N GLY A 156 8.23 3.46 -5.62
CA GLY A 156 7.02 4.19 -5.96
C GLY A 156 7.12 4.88 -7.32
N LEU A 157 8.28 5.47 -7.62
CA LEU A 157 8.54 6.01 -8.96
C LEU A 157 8.69 4.88 -9.98
N LYS A 158 9.55 3.88 -9.75
CA LYS A 158 9.82 2.78 -10.72
C LYS A 158 8.56 2.04 -11.18
N LEU A 159 7.64 1.78 -10.26
CA LEU A 159 6.41 1.01 -10.52
C LEU A 159 5.19 1.89 -10.81
N GLY A 160 5.34 3.22 -10.81
CA GLY A 160 4.23 4.14 -11.05
C GLY A 160 3.18 4.17 -9.94
N LEU A 161 3.58 3.88 -8.69
CA LEU A 161 2.72 3.99 -7.51
C LEU A 161 2.62 5.43 -6.99
N GLU A 162 3.50 6.31 -7.46
CA GLU A 162 3.48 7.74 -7.20
C GLU A 162 2.88 8.54 -8.37
N ASP A 163 2.59 9.82 -8.10
CA ASP A 163 1.98 10.73 -9.07
C ASP A 163 2.82 10.89 -10.35
N LEU A 164 2.18 10.75 -11.52
CA LEU A 164 2.84 10.86 -12.82
C LEU A 164 3.54 12.20 -13.03
N ARG A 165 3.09 13.27 -12.37
CA ARG A 165 3.70 14.61 -12.45
C ARG A 165 5.13 14.63 -11.92
N TYR A 166 5.55 13.66 -11.10
CA TYR A 166 6.96 13.48 -10.71
C TYR A 166 7.89 13.16 -11.88
N ARG A 167 7.38 12.94 -13.10
CA ARG A 167 8.24 12.98 -14.31
C ARG A 167 8.95 14.34 -14.45
N SER A 168 8.32 15.43 -14.03
CA SER A 168 8.92 16.76 -13.99
C SER A 168 9.54 17.05 -12.62
N PRO A 169 10.86 17.32 -12.53
CA PRO A 169 11.49 17.70 -11.27
C PRO A 169 10.91 18.99 -10.67
N LEU A 170 10.34 19.88 -11.49
CA LEU A 170 9.66 21.10 -11.02
C LEU A 170 8.43 20.77 -10.18
N PHE A 171 7.68 19.72 -10.54
CA PHE A 171 6.58 19.26 -9.70
C PHE A 171 7.07 18.72 -8.36
N GLY A 172 8.21 18.02 -8.36
CA GLY A 172 8.85 17.56 -7.12
C GLY A 172 9.21 18.73 -6.20
N LEU A 173 9.80 19.79 -6.75
CA LEU A 173 10.11 21.02 -6.03
C LEU A 173 8.84 21.71 -5.50
N TYR A 174 7.80 21.83 -6.33
CA TYR A 174 6.49 22.36 -5.93
C TYR A 174 5.88 21.56 -4.77
N ALA A 175 5.88 20.23 -4.86
CA ALA A 175 5.33 19.35 -3.83
C ALA A 175 6.12 19.47 -2.51
N LEU A 176 7.44 19.64 -2.59
CA LEU A 176 8.30 19.91 -1.43
C LEU A 176 7.98 21.27 -0.81
N ALA A 177 7.93 22.34 -1.62
CA ALA A 177 7.58 23.70 -1.18
C ALA A 177 6.19 23.76 -0.53
N ARG A 178 5.19 23.13 -1.14
CA ARG A 178 3.84 22.99 -0.57
C ARG A 178 3.86 22.27 0.78
N THR A 179 4.68 21.23 0.92
CA THR A 179 4.83 20.51 2.19
C THR A 179 5.48 21.40 3.26
N THR A 180 6.52 22.16 2.90
CA THR A 180 7.16 23.16 3.76
C THR A 180 6.18 24.22 4.23
N ALA A 181 5.41 24.82 3.31
CA ALA A 181 4.39 25.83 3.62
C ALA A 181 3.25 25.29 4.50
N GLY A 182 3.01 23.97 4.49
CA GLY A 182 2.02 23.31 5.35
C GLY A 182 2.46 23.07 6.80
N LEU A 183 3.71 23.42 7.16
CA LEU A 183 4.23 23.25 8.53
C LEU A 183 3.41 24.00 9.59
N PRO A 184 3.09 25.32 9.45
CA PRO A 184 2.36 26.06 10.46
C PRO A 184 0.98 25.45 10.73
N LEU A 185 0.27 25.04 9.67
CA LEU A 185 -1.02 24.36 9.78
C LEU A 185 -0.88 23.02 10.51
N THR A 186 0.13 22.22 10.15
CA THR A 186 0.38 20.91 10.78
C THR A 186 0.66 21.07 12.27
N LEU A 187 1.54 22.01 12.65
CA LEU A 187 1.85 22.27 14.06
C LEU A 187 0.63 22.82 14.81
N GLY A 188 -0.07 23.81 14.24
CA GLY A 188 -1.23 24.45 14.85
C GLY A 188 -2.31 23.43 15.22
N VAL A 189 -2.67 22.54 14.29
CA VAL A 189 -3.70 21.54 14.55
C VAL A 189 -3.24 20.49 15.57
N TYR A 190 -1.96 20.08 15.53
CA TYR A 190 -1.44 19.13 16.52
C TYR A 190 -1.36 19.73 17.93
N ILE A 191 -0.96 21.00 18.06
CA ILE A 191 -0.95 21.74 19.33
C ILE A 191 -2.36 21.87 19.89
N GLN A 192 -3.34 22.21 19.05
CA GLN A 192 -4.74 22.29 19.48
C GLN A 192 -5.29 20.96 20.00
N LEU A 193 -4.82 19.82 19.47
CA LEU A 193 -5.34 18.49 19.85
C LEU A 193 -4.59 17.84 21.02
N LEU A 194 -3.30 18.10 21.17
CA LEU A 194 -2.41 17.38 22.10
C LEU A 194 -1.73 18.30 23.12
N GLY A 195 -1.99 19.61 23.07
CA GLY A 195 -1.27 20.62 23.84
C GLY A 195 0.09 20.98 23.23
N LEU A 196 0.74 22.00 23.80
CA LEU A 196 1.94 22.60 23.22
C LEU A 196 3.10 21.60 23.08
N ARG A 197 3.50 20.93 24.17
CA ARG A 197 4.68 20.06 24.19
C ARG A 197 4.53 18.85 23.28
N GLU A 198 3.45 18.08 23.44
CA GLU A 198 3.23 16.86 22.66
C GLU A 198 2.79 17.17 21.22
N GLY A 199 2.02 18.24 21.03
CA GLY A 199 1.63 18.73 19.71
C GLY A 199 2.83 19.15 18.86
N LEU A 200 3.78 19.91 19.43
CA LEU A 200 5.03 20.25 18.74
C LEU A 200 5.84 18.99 18.40
N ARG A 201 6.02 18.08 19.36
CA ARG A 201 6.80 16.85 19.16
C ARG A 201 6.22 15.97 18.04
N ARG A 202 4.93 15.63 18.10
CA ARG A 202 4.29 14.77 17.10
C ARG A 202 4.06 15.49 15.78
N GLY A 203 3.70 16.77 15.83
CA GLY A 203 3.50 17.60 14.65
C GLY A 203 4.78 17.77 13.83
N PHE A 204 5.90 18.07 14.49
CA PHE A 204 7.20 18.18 13.83
C PHE A 204 7.67 16.83 13.27
N LYS A 205 7.48 15.74 14.03
CA LYS A 205 7.78 14.39 13.53
C LYS A 205 6.97 14.06 12.26
N ARG A 206 5.67 14.31 12.26
CA ARG A 206 4.78 14.10 11.10
C ARG A 206 5.20 14.94 9.91
N PHE A 207 5.53 16.22 10.14
CA PHE A 207 6.05 17.10 9.11
C PHE A 207 7.35 16.54 8.51
N TRP A 208 8.31 16.19 9.36
CA TRP A 208 9.63 15.74 8.94
C TRP A 208 9.56 14.47 8.11
N THR A 209 8.75 13.48 8.51
CA THR A 209 8.51 12.25 7.72
C THR A 209 7.98 12.59 6.32
N LYS A 210 6.97 13.46 6.22
CA LYS A 210 6.40 13.89 4.93
C LYS A 210 7.40 14.66 4.08
N TRP A 211 8.10 15.62 4.69
CA TRP A 211 9.07 16.46 4.03
C TRP A 211 10.22 15.63 3.44
N LEU A 212 10.79 14.73 4.26
CA LEU A 212 11.88 13.86 3.85
C LEU A 212 11.44 12.91 2.71
N TYR A 213 10.23 12.38 2.77
CA TYR A 213 9.68 11.57 1.69
C TYR A 213 9.58 12.36 0.37
N ARG A 214 9.07 13.59 0.42
CA ARG A 214 8.97 14.48 -0.76
C ARG A 214 10.35 14.90 -1.27
N TRP A 215 11.33 15.06 -0.39
CA TRP A 215 12.72 15.31 -0.77
C TRP A 215 13.32 14.13 -1.53
N TYR A 216 13.10 12.89 -1.07
CA TYR A 216 13.54 11.70 -1.82
C TYR A 216 12.86 11.59 -3.18
N LEU A 217 11.55 11.83 -3.26
CA LEU A 217 10.83 11.83 -4.54
C LEU A 217 11.37 12.87 -5.51
N TRP A 218 11.62 14.09 -5.03
CA TRP A 218 12.20 15.16 -5.85
C TRP A 218 13.61 14.81 -6.33
N THR A 219 14.51 14.40 -5.44
CA THR A 219 15.90 14.07 -5.81
C THR A 219 15.98 12.85 -6.73
N LEU A 220 15.17 11.82 -6.49
CA LEU A 220 15.11 10.64 -7.36
C LEU A 220 14.44 10.94 -8.69
N SER A 221 13.51 11.89 -8.77
CA SER A 221 12.83 12.26 -10.01
C SER A 221 13.76 12.73 -11.13
N PHE A 222 14.98 13.17 -10.80
CA PHE A 222 15.99 13.52 -11.80
C PHE A 222 16.51 12.29 -12.57
N LYS A 223 16.53 11.11 -11.94
CA LYS A 223 17.09 9.88 -12.51
C LYS A 223 16.02 8.83 -12.84
N VAL A 224 14.98 8.75 -12.02
CA VAL A 224 13.92 7.75 -12.11
C VAL A 224 12.62 8.46 -12.47
N LYS A 225 12.10 8.17 -13.66
CA LYS A 225 10.83 8.73 -14.14
C LYS A 225 9.73 7.70 -13.93
N PRO A 226 8.58 8.07 -13.35
CA PRO A 226 7.48 7.13 -13.25
C PRO A 226 6.97 6.74 -14.64
N PRO A 227 6.61 5.47 -14.85
CA PRO A 227 6.13 4.98 -16.13
C PRO A 227 4.85 5.71 -16.55
N LEU A 228 4.67 5.91 -17.86
CA LEU A 228 3.44 6.50 -18.39
C LEU A 228 2.25 5.57 -18.17
N ASN A 229 2.46 4.27 -18.30
CA ASN A 229 1.48 3.23 -18.03
C ASN A 229 1.94 2.38 -16.84
N ARG A 230 1.27 2.56 -15.69
CA ARG A 230 1.51 1.78 -14.47
C ARG A 230 1.30 0.28 -14.70
N CYS A 231 0.28 -0.11 -15.46
CA CYS A 231 -0.04 -1.51 -15.70
C CYS A 231 1.04 -2.19 -16.52
N GLU A 232 1.57 -1.52 -17.54
CA GLU A 232 2.71 -2.04 -18.30
C GLU A 232 3.92 -2.29 -17.37
N ALA A 233 4.24 -1.35 -16.49
CA ALA A 233 5.36 -1.49 -15.57
C ALA A 233 5.17 -2.64 -14.55
N ILE A 234 3.98 -2.74 -13.95
CA ILE A 234 3.64 -3.79 -12.98
C ILE A 234 3.63 -5.17 -13.65
N MET A 235 2.96 -5.31 -14.81
CA MET A 235 2.88 -6.58 -15.52
C MET A 235 4.23 -7.00 -16.09
N LYS A 236 5.02 -6.07 -16.62
CA LYS A 236 6.40 -6.35 -17.05
C LYS A 236 7.24 -6.88 -15.90
N TYR A 237 7.13 -6.29 -14.72
CA TYR A 237 7.83 -6.78 -13.53
C TYR A 237 7.39 -8.21 -13.18
N ALA A 238 6.09 -8.45 -13.03
CA ALA A 238 5.55 -9.76 -12.68
C ALA A 238 5.97 -10.84 -13.69
N ASN A 239 5.82 -10.58 -14.99
CA ASN A 239 6.18 -11.51 -16.06
C ASN A 239 7.68 -11.82 -16.10
N THR A 240 8.53 -10.81 -15.90
CA THR A 240 9.99 -11.01 -15.86
C THR A 240 10.38 -11.92 -14.71
N GLN A 241 9.76 -11.75 -13.54
CA GLN A 241 10.07 -12.56 -12.36
C GLN A 241 9.49 -13.98 -12.47
N ALA A 242 8.31 -14.13 -13.07
CA ALA A 242 7.75 -15.44 -13.39
C ALA A 242 8.68 -16.22 -14.34
N LYS A 243 9.21 -15.56 -15.38
CA LYS A 243 10.19 -16.16 -16.29
C LYS A 243 11.47 -16.57 -15.54
N ASN A 244 12.05 -15.68 -14.75
CA ASN A 244 13.25 -15.99 -13.97
C ASN A 244 13.04 -17.17 -13.01
N ARG A 245 11.85 -17.28 -12.38
CA ARG A 245 11.50 -18.43 -11.54
C ARG A 245 11.44 -19.72 -12.35
N ALA A 246 10.82 -19.70 -13.53
CA ALA A 246 10.72 -20.86 -14.42
C ALA A 246 12.11 -21.31 -14.90
N ASP A 247 12.97 -20.37 -15.30
CA ASP A 247 14.33 -20.63 -15.77
C ASP A 247 15.18 -21.30 -14.65
N VAL A 248 15.09 -20.80 -13.41
CA VAL A 248 15.79 -21.40 -12.25
C VAL A 248 15.29 -22.81 -11.93
N ILE A 249 13.98 -23.07 -12.05
CA ILE A 249 13.42 -24.41 -11.83
C ILE A 249 13.89 -25.38 -12.93
N ALA A 250 13.94 -24.92 -14.18
CA ALA A 250 14.44 -25.72 -15.31
C ALA A 250 15.92 -26.08 -15.12
N GLU A 251 16.77 -25.10 -14.81
CA GLU A 251 18.20 -25.32 -14.51
C GLU A 251 18.42 -26.21 -13.27
N GLY A 252 17.57 -26.09 -12.25
CA GLY A 252 17.60 -26.92 -11.06
C GLY A 252 17.27 -28.40 -11.32
N ARG A 253 16.35 -28.66 -12.27
CA ARG A 253 16.01 -30.01 -12.74
C ARG A 253 17.12 -30.61 -13.60
N ASP A 254 17.70 -29.82 -14.50
CA ASP A 254 18.80 -30.28 -15.37
C ASP A 254 20.11 -30.52 -14.59
N SER A 255 20.32 -29.83 -13.47
CA SER A 255 21.50 -30.00 -12.62
C SER A 255 21.36 -31.08 -11.53
N GLY A 256 20.25 -31.82 -11.48
CA GLY A 256 20.02 -32.90 -10.51
C GLY A 256 19.98 -32.43 -9.04
N LYS A 257 19.79 -31.12 -8.80
CA LYS A 257 19.80 -30.53 -7.44
C LYS A 257 18.45 -30.55 -6.74
N PHE A 258 17.39 -30.89 -7.45
CA PHE A 258 16.07 -31.15 -6.88
C PHE A 258 15.74 -32.64 -7.10
N ILE A 259 16.00 -33.44 -6.07
CA ILE A 259 15.43 -34.77 -5.87
C ILE A 259 14.33 -34.61 -4.82
#